data_AF-A0A7G8D8Y9-F1
#
_entry.id   AF-A0A7G8D8Y9-F1
#
_cell.length_a   1.000
_cell.length_b   1.000
_cell.length_c   1.000
_cell.angle_alpha   90.00
_cell.angle_beta   90.00
_cell.angle_gamma   90.00
#
_symmetry.space_group_name_H-M   'P 1'
#
loop_
_entity.id
_entity.type
_entity.pdbx_description
1 polymer ?
#
loop_
_entity_poly.entity_id
_entity_poly.type
_entity_poly.pdbx_seq_one_letter_code
_entity_poly.pdbx_strand_id
1 'polypeptide(L)' 'MTSSRVDRISSVHWWLPHKDIGVMLKQAHSTFSDDFQGEEIQEMMEKWVENVCRLSEGDMRDLLSLVKEFSLD' A
#
# COMPACT_ATOMS: atom_id res chain seq x y z
N MET A 1 18.73 7.44 -6.73
CA MET A 1 17.33 7.89 -6.60
C MET A 1 16.56 6.74 -6.00
N THR A 2 15.98 6.89 -4.81
CA THR A 2 15.10 5.86 -4.24
C THR A 2 13.80 5.86 -5.06
N SER A 3 13.44 4.69 -5.60
CA SER A 3 12.19 4.51 -6.35
C SER A 3 11.00 4.83 -5.44
N SER A 4 9.96 5.48 -5.95
CA SER A 4 8.77 5.77 -5.15
C SER A 4 8.07 4.46 -4.73
N ARG A 5 7.30 4.49 -3.62
CA ARG A 5 6.51 3.34 -3.16
C ARG A 5 5.53 2.87 -4.23
N VAL A 6 4.93 3.81 -4.97
CA VAL A 6 4.03 3.51 -6.09
C VAL A 6 4.75 2.76 -7.20
N ASP A 7 5.93 3.24 -7.61
CA ASP A 7 6.72 2.60 -8.68
C ASP A 7 7.17 1.19 -8.28
N ARG A 8 7.58 1.01 -7.02
CA ARG A 8 7.97 -0.30 -6.49
C ARG A 8 6.82 -1.30 -6.56
N ILE A 9 5.64 -0.93 -6.06
CA ILE A 9 4.45 -1.79 -6.10
C ILE A 9 4.04 -2.04 -7.56
N SER A 10 4.01 -1.01 -8.39
CA SER A 10 3.64 -1.11 -9.81
C SER A 10 4.59 -2.01 -10.62
N SER A 11 5.86 -2.13 -10.22
CA SER A 11 6.82 -2.99 -10.91
C SER A 11 6.55 -4.48 -10.70
N VAL A 12 5.95 -4.84 -9.56
CA VAL A 12 5.55 -6.23 -9.24
C VAL A 12 4.13 -6.49 -9.71
N HIS A 13 3.21 -5.58 -9.37
CA HIS A 13 1.78 -5.66 -9.66
C HIS A 13 1.42 -4.78 -10.85
N TRP A 14 1.99 -5.09 -12.01
CA TRP A 14 1.88 -4.28 -13.24
C TRP A 14 0.44 -4.06 -13.73
N TRP A 15 -0.49 -4.94 -13.33
CA TRP A 15 -1.91 -4.85 -13.67
C TRP A 15 -2.66 -3.82 -12.81
N LEU A 16 -2.06 -3.37 -11.70
CA LEU A 16 -2.70 -2.49 -10.72
C LEU A 16 -2.47 -1.01 -11.08
N PRO A 17 -3.53 -0.21 -11.29
CA PRO A 17 -3.37 1.20 -11.62
C PRO A 17 -2.69 2.00 -10.50
N HIS A 18 -1.81 2.95 -10.87
CA HIS A 18 -1.12 3.82 -9.91
C HIS A 18 -2.06 4.57 -8.96
N LYS A 19 -3.22 4.98 -9.47
CA LYS A 19 -4.27 5.62 -8.66
C LYS A 19 -4.71 4.72 -7.51
N ASP A 20 -4.96 3.43 -7.80
CA ASP A 20 -5.39 2.45 -6.81
C ASP A 20 -4.26 2.17 -5.81
N ILE A 21 -3.01 2.06 -6.26
CA ILE A 21 -1.83 1.96 -5.36
C ILE A 21 -1.75 3.16 -4.42
N GLY A 22 -2.00 4.37 -4.92
CA GLY A 22 -2.02 5.59 -4.12
C GLY A 22 -3.09 5.56 -3.03
N VAL A 23 -4.28 5.05 -3.34
CA VAL A 23 -5.36 4.87 -2.35
C VAL A 23 -4.94 3.87 -1.28
N MET A 24 -4.38 2.72 -1.66
CA MET A 24 -3.93 1.71 -0.71
C MET A 24 -2.84 2.25 0.22
N LEU A 25 -1.87 3.00 -0.31
CA LEU A 25 -0.82 3.64 0.50
C LEU A 25 -1.40 4.67 1.47
N LYS A 26 -2.40 5.45 1.04
CA LYS A 26 -3.08 6.41 1.90
C LYS A 26 -3.84 5.71 3.03
N GLN A 27 -4.54 4.62 2.72
CA GLN A 27 -5.28 3.83 3.70
C GLN A 27 -4.32 3.24 4.74
N ALA A 28 -3.24 2.59 4.29
CA ALA A 28 -2.22 2.01 5.17
C ALA A 28 -1.57 3.07 6.07
N HIS A 29 -1.23 4.23 5.51
CA HIS A 29 -0.70 5.34 6.30
C HIS A 29 -1.70 5.80 7.36
N SER A 30 -2.98 5.95 7.01
CA SER A 30 -4.01 6.35 7.97
C SER A 30 -4.11 5.37 9.14
N THR A 31 -4.13 4.07 8.84
CA THR A 31 -4.14 3.02 9.88
C THR A 31 -2.91 3.10 10.77
N PHE A 32 -1.72 3.28 10.21
CA PHE A 32 -0.51 3.38 11.04
C PHE A 32 -0.42 4.69 11.82
N SER A 33 -0.99 5.78 11.33
CA SER A 33 -0.99 7.05 12.08
C SER A 33 -1.87 7.02 13.33
N ASP A 34 -2.77 6.04 13.44
CA ASP A 34 -3.57 5.83 14.65
C ASP A 34 -2.71 5.26 15.81
N ASP A 35 -1.69 4.46 15.48
CA ASP A 35 -0.88 3.71 16.46
C ASP A 35 0.57 4.21 16.59
N PHE A 36 1.12 4.86 15.56
CA PHE A 36 2.54 5.24 15.45
C PHE A 36 2.72 6.72 15.14
N GLN A 37 3.88 7.29 15.47
CA GLN A 37 4.19 8.71 15.19
C GLN A 37 5.60 8.92 14.64
N GLY A 38 5.79 10.01 13.89
CA GLY A 38 7.11 10.43 13.40
C GLY A 38 7.76 9.40 12.46
N GLU A 39 8.99 8.99 12.78
CA GLU A 39 9.78 8.07 11.96
C GLU A 39 9.21 6.65 11.95
N GLU A 40 8.48 6.23 12.99
CA GLU A 40 7.89 4.90 13.08
C GLU A 40 6.87 4.65 11.97
N ILE A 41 6.08 5.67 11.60
CA ILE A 41 5.14 5.57 10.47
C ILE A 41 5.89 5.27 9.18
N GLN A 42 7.06 5.88 8.96
CA GLN A 42 7.84 5.64 7.75
C GLN A 42 8.36 4.20 7.72
N GLU A 43 8.85 3.67 8.84
CA GLU A 43 9.29 2.27 8.92
C GLU A 43 8.15 1.29 8.68
N MET A 44 6.97 1.55 9.27
CA MET A 44 5.79 0.72 9.09
C MET A 44 5.29 0.76 7.64
N MET A 45 5.32 1.93 7.00
CA MET A 45 5.01 2.07 5.57
C MET A 45 6.00 1.31 4.69
N GLU A 46 7.30 1.34 4.99
CA GLU A 46 8.28 0.56 4.21
C GLU A 46 8.08 -0.95 4.37
N LYS A 47 7.86 -1.43 5.60
CA LYS A 47 7.52 -2.84 5.86
C LYS A 47 6.25 -3.25 5.13
N TRP A 48 5.23 -2.39 5.12
CA TRP A 48 3.98 -2.64 4.42
C TRP A 48 4.20 -2.76 2.91
N VAL A 49 4.98 -1.85 2.30
CA VAL A 49 5.32 -1.92 0.87
C VAL A 49 6.06 -3.21 0.55
N GLU A 50 7.03 -3.61 1.38
CA GLU A 50 7.75 -4.87 1.20
C GLU A 50 6.84 -6.10 1.24
N ASN A 51 5.87 -6.12 2.17
CA ASN A 51 4.89 -7.20 2.26
C ASN A 51 3.97 -7.23 1.04
N VAL A 52 3.45 -6.08 0.61
CA VAL A 52 2.61 -5.95 -0.59
C VAL A 52 3.32 -6.43 -1.84
N CYS A 53 4.61 -6.11 -2.01
CA CYS A 53 5.41 -6.59 -3.14
C CYS A 53 5.66 -8.11 -3.11
N ARG A 54 5.35 -8.82 -2.02
CA ARG A 54 5.48 -10.29 -1.92
C ARG A 54 4.13 -11.01 -2.06
N LEU A 55 3.02 -10.28 -2.08
CA LEU A 55 1.70 -10.88 -2.24
C LEU A 55 1.56 -11.53 -3.62
N SER A 56 0.78 -12.61 -3.68
CA SER A 56 0.32 -13.13 -4.95
C SER A 56 -0.65 -12.16 -5.62
N GLU A 57 -0.89 -12.32 -6.93
CA GLU A 57 -1.90 -11.50 -7.60
C GLU A 57 -3.29 -11.68 -6.97
N GLY A 58 -3.65 -12.90 -6.54
CA GLY A 58 -4.92 -13.18 -5.86
C GLY A 58 -5.06 -12.40 -4.56
N ASP A 59 -4.08 -12.52 -3.66
CA ASP A 59 -4.09 -11.81 -2.38
C ASP A 59 -4.10 -10.29 -2.57
N MET A 60 -3.41 -9.79 -3.60
CA MET A 60 -3.38 -8.37 -3.93
C MET A 60 -4.73 -7.86 -4.45
N ARG A 61 -5.47 -8.68 -5.21
CA ARG A 61 -6.84 -8.38 -5.64
C ARG A 61 -7.79 -8.35 -4.45
N ASP A 62 -7.67 -9.30 -3.53
CA ASP A 62 -8.48 -9.34 -2.32
C ASP A 62 -8.21 -8.11 -1.44
N LEU A 63 -6.95 -7.76 -1.23
CA LEU A 63 -6.55 -6.55 -0.52
C LEU A 63 -7.10 -5.27 -1.18
N LEU A 64 -7.04 -5.18 -2.52
CA LEU A 64 -7.60 -4.05 -3.25
C LEU A 64 -9.12 -3.95 -3.07
N SER A 65 -9.83 -5.09 -3.07
CA SER A 65 -11.28 -5.12 -2.85
C SER A 65 -11.61 -4.56 -1.47
N LEU A 66 -10.92 -5.02 -0.43
CA LEU A 66 -11.10 -4.52 0.94
C LEU A 66 -10.85 -3.01 1.01
N VAL A 67 -9.74 -2.52 0.45
CA VAL A 67 -9.42 -1.09 0.45
C VAL A 67 -10.52 -0.27 -0.25
N LYS A 68 -11.11 -0.77 -1.33
CA LYS A 68 -12.21 -0.08 -2.03
C LYS A 68 -13.50 -0.08 -1.24
N GLU A 69 -13.82 -1.17 -0.53
CA GLU A 69 -14.98 -1.23 0.36
C GLU A 69 -14.88 -0.20 1.49
N PHE A 70 -13.69 -0.03 2.08
CA PHE A 70 -13.45 0.91 3.18
C PHE A 70 -13.05 2.33 2.75
N SER A 71 -13.00 2.63 1.43
CA SER A 71 -12.74 3.98 0.90
C SER A 71 -14.01 4.71 0.43
N LEU A 72 -15.17 4.06 0.52
CA LEU A 72 -16.47 4.63 0.10
C LEU A 72 -17.24 5.31 1.24
N ASP A 73 -16.66 5.38 2.44
CA ASP A 73 -17.06 6.25 3.55
C ASP A 73 -16.24 7.57 3.57
#